data_AF-A0A453BNM3-F1
#
_entry.id   AF-A0A453BNM3-F1
#
_cell.length_a   1.000
_cell.length_b   1.000
_cell.length_c   1.000
_cell.angle_alpha   90.00
_cell.angle_beta   90.00
_cell.angle_gamma   90.00
#
_symmetry.space_group_name_H-M   'P 1'
#
loop_
_entity.id
_entity.type
_entity.pdbx_description
1 polymer ?
#
loop_
_entity_poly.entity_id
_entity_poly.type
_entity_poly.pdbx_seq_one_letter_code
_entity_poly.pdbx_strand_id
1 'polypeptide(L)'
;MGMEKGKADPAAFSIAEAGFGDRTDIDDDGRERRTGTLVTASAHIITAVIGSGVLSLAWAIAQLGWVIGPAVLVAFSVITWFCSSLLADCYRSPDPVHGKRNYTYGQAVRANLGVSKYRLCSLAQYVNLVGVTIGYTITTAISMGAIGRSNCFHRNGHNAACEASNTTDMIIFAAIQILLSQLPNFHKIWWLSIVAAVMSLAYSSIGLGLSIAKIAGGVHSKTTLTGVTVGVDVSASEKIWRTFQSLGDIAFAYSYSNVLIEIQVINTRHTGYCHIT
;
A
#
# COMPACT_ATOMS: atom_id res chain seq x y z
N MET A 1 54.30 -67.22 -9.37
CA MET A 1 54.63 -66.06 -8.52
C MET A 1 55.38 -65.06 -9.38
N GLY A 2 54.83 -63.88 -9.64
CA GLY A 2 55.48 -62.80 -10.39
C GLY A 2 54.54 -61.99 -11.31
N MET A 3 54.28 -60.73 -10.90
CA MET A 3 54.19 -59.44 -11.65
C MET A 3 54.00 -59.48 -13.19
N GLU A 4 53.29 -58.61 -13.92
CA GLU A 4 52.69 -57.27 -13.76
C GLU A 4 51.93 -56.97 -15.08
N LYS A 5 50.91 -56.08 -15.06
CA LYS A 5 50.62 -54.98 -16.03
C LYS A 5 49.13 -54.79 -16.38
N GLY A 6 48.56 -53.67 -15.93
CA GLY A 6 48.03 -52.65 -16.83
C GLY A 6 46.51 -52.39 -16.92
N LYS A 7 46.13 -51.22 -16.38
CA LYS A 7 45.31 -50.14 -17.04
C LYS A 7 43.80 -49.99 -16.71
N ALA A 8 43.52 -48.92 -15.92
CA ALA A 8 42.51 -47.82 -16.01
C ALA A 8 41.06 -48.13 -16.48
N ASP A 9 39.95 -47.57 -15.99
CA ASP A 9 39.51 -46.50 -15.04
C ASP A 9 37.94 -46.62 -15.01
N PRO A 10 37.11 -45.69 -14.49
CA PRO A 10 36.91 -45.12 -13.14
C PRO A 10 35.48 -45.49 -12.61
N ALA A 11 34.97 -44.74 -11.63
CA ALA A 11 33.56 -44.69 -11.15
C ALA A 11 33.20 -45.56 -9.93
N ALA A 12 33.40 -44.99 -8.75
CA ALA A 12 32.44 -45.07 -7.64
C ALA A 12 32.81 -44.03 -6.56
N PHE A 13 32.66 -42.74 -6.84
CA PHE A 13 32.60 -41.76 -5.76
C PHE A 13 31.15 -41.72 -5.26
N SER A 14 30.92 -42.44 -4.17
CA SER A 14 29.65 -42.53 -3.47
C SER A 14 29.20 -41.14 -3.00
N ILE A 15 28.13 -40.61 -3.60
CA ILE A 15 27.44 -39.39 -3.17
C ILE A 15 26.58 -39.73 -1.95
N ALA A 16 27.23 -40.13 -0.85
CA ALA A 16 26.55 -40.49 0.40
C ALA A 16 27.01 -39.68 1.62
N GLU A 17 28.04 -38.83 1.51
CA GLU A 17 28.50 -37.99 2.63
C GLU A 17 28.89 -36.56 2.20
N ALA A 18 28.08 -35.91 1.37
CA ALA A 18 28.14 -34.45 1.27
C ALA A 18 27.17 -33.88 2.31
N GLY A 19 27.70 -33.55 3.48
CA GLY A 19 26.95 -33.00 4.61
C GLY A 19 26.00 -31.89 4.17
N PHE A 20 24.70 -32.16 4.32
CA PHE A 20 23.65 -31.15 4.27
C PHE A 20 23.75 -30.36 5.58
N GLY A 21 24.76 -29.50 5.65
CA GLY A 21 24.81 -28.44 6.66
C GLY A 21 23.57 -27.58 6.46
N ASP A 22 22.81 -27.44 7.55
CA ASP A 22 21.69 -26.52 7.68
C ASP A 22 22.07 -25.15 7.12
N ARG A 23 21.60 -24.86 5.90
CA ARG A 23 21.81 -23.59 5.23
C ARG A 23 20.94 -22.56 5.93
N THR A 24 21.52 -21.93 6.96
CA THR A 24 20.87 -20.91 7.81
C THR A 24 20.32 -19.69 7.05
N ASP A 25 20.61 -19.60 5.75
CA ASP A 25 20.17 -18.58 4.79
C ASP A 25 18.90 -18.97 4.00
N ILE A 26 18.32 -20.15 4.22
CA ILE A 26 17.12 -20.64 3.48
C ILE A 26 15.96 -20.90 4.45
N ASP A 27 14.75 -20.44 4.10
CA ASP A 27 13.48 -20.63 4.84
C ASP A 27 12.89 -22.04 4.55
N ASP A 28 11.91 -22.49 5.33
CA ASP A 28 11.30 -23.86 5.25
C ASP A 28 10.72 -24.21 3.86
N ASP A 29 10.57 -23.21 2.99
CA ASP A 29 10.04 -23.30 1.63
C ASP A 29 11.12 -23.31 0.53
N GLY A 30 12.40 -23.34 0.90
CA GLY A 30 13.53 -23.41 -0.02
C GLY A 30 13.95 -22.07 -0.63
N ARG A 31 13.42 -20.93 -0.16
CA ARG A 31 13.79 -19.58 -0.61
C ARG A 31 14.68 -18.86 0.40
N GLU A 32 15.34 -17.78 -0.04
CA GLU A 32 16.18 -16.94 0.84
C GLU A 32 15.43 -16.51 2.11
N ARG A 33 16.11 -16.61 3.26
CA ARG A 33 15.54 -16.37 4.57
C ARG A 33 15.22 -14.90 4.75
N ARG A 34 13.98 -14.65 5.15
CA ARG A 34 13.42 -13.31 5.29
C ARG A 34 13.83 -12.72 6.64
N THR A 35 14.55 -11.58 6.62
CA THR A 35 15.15 -10.97 7.83
C THR A 35 14.37 -9.79 8.42
N GLY A 36 13.21 -9.45 7.85
CA GLY A 36 12.44 -8.30 8.34
C GLY A 36 11.91 -8.51 9.76
N THR A 37 11.70 -7.42 10.47
CA THR A 37 11.17 -7.36 11.84
C THR A 37 9.74 -6.81 11.83
N LEU A 38 9.01 -6.94 12.95
CA LEU A 38 7.71 -6.28 13.14
C LEU A 38 7.77 -4.77 12.91
N VAL A 39 8.90 -4.14 13.26
CA VAL A 39 9.13 -2.70 13.07
C VAL A 39 9.24 -2.36 11.58
N THR A 40 10.00 -3.13 10.80
CA THR A 40 10.08 -2.91 9.36
C THR A 40 8.76 -3.21 8.66
N ALA A 41 8.03 -4.25 9.10
CA ALA A 41 6.73 -4.61 8.54
C ALA A 41 5.67 -3.53 8.83
N SER A 42 5.58 -3.06 10.07
CA SER A 42 4.68 -1.96 10.45
C SER A 42 5.04 -0.67 9.74
N ALA A 43 6.33 -0.34 9.62
CA ALA A 43 6.78 0.81 8.83
C ALA A 43 6.35 0.70 7.36
N HIS A 44 6.52 -0.48 6.73
CA HIS A 44 6.06 -0.70 5.35
C HIS A 44 4.54 -0.57 5.20
N ILE A 45 3.77 -1.13 6.14
CA ILE A 45 2.31 -1.01 6.15
C ILE A 45 1.91 0.47 6.28
N ILE A 46 2.50 1.20 7.24
CA ILE A 46 2.24 2.62 7.43
C ILE A 46 2.57 3.40 6.15
N THR A 47 3.73 3.17 5.53
CA THR A 47 4.10 3.85 4.28
C THR A 47 3.22 3.44 3.09
N ALA A 48 2.61 2.25 3.12
CA ALA A 48 1.68 1.81 2.08
C ALA A 48 0.28 2.43 2.25
N VAL A 49 -0.12 2.68 3.50
CA VAL A 49 -1.38 3.35 3.85
C VAL A 49 -1.30 4.85 3.60
N ILE A 50 -0.15 5.45 3.96
CA ILE A 50 0.01 6.89 3.85
C ILE A 50 0.38 7.29 2.42
N GLY A 51 -0.64 7.75 1.67
CA GLY A 51 -0.49 8.16 0.28
C GLY A 51 -1.60 9.08 -0.19
N SER A 52 -1.89 9.04 -1.50
CA SER A 52 -2.87 9.92 -2.16
C SER A 52 -4.26 9.86 -1.53
N GLY A 53 -4.70 8.69 -1.05
CA GLY A 53 -5.99 8.53 -0.39
C GLY A 53 -6.13 9.32 0.92
N VAL A 54 -5.05 9.51 1.68
CA VAL A 54 -5.08 10.28 2.94
C VAL A 54 -5.28 11.78 2.68
N LEU A 55 -4.78 12.29 1.55
CA LEU A 55 -4.89 13.70 1.18
C LEU A 55 -6.34 14.13 0.88
N SER A 56 -7.19 13.21 0.39
CA SER A 56 -8.61 13.50 0.15
C SER A 56 -9.50 13.32 1.39
N LEU A 57 -9.00 12.69 2.47
CA LEU A 57 -9.81 12.41 3.67
C LEU A 57 -10.36 13.68 4.33
N ALA A 58 -9.60 14.77 4.37
CA ALA A 58 -10.07 16.03 4.95
C ALA A 58 -11.30 16.57 4.19
N TRP A 59 -11.28 16.48 2.85
CA TRP A 59 -12.41 16.84 2.02
C TRP A 59 -13.59 15.86 2.22
N ALA A 60 -13.32 14.56 2.27
CA ALA A 60 -14.35 13.54 2.48
C ALA A 60 -15.09 13.71 3.82
N ILE A 61 -14.36 13.97 4.91
CA ILE A 61 -14.94 14.27 6.23
C ILE A 61 -15.75 15.57 6.17
N ALA A 62 -15.31 16.59 5.42
CA ALA A 62 -16.08 17.82 5.24
C ALA A 62 -17.41 17.57 4.49
N GLN A 63 -17.44 16.62 3.55
CA GLN A 63 -18.69 16.23 2.87
C GLN A 63 -19.65 15.47 3.78
N LEU A 64 -19.14 14.55 4.61
CA LEU A 64 -19.95 13.67 5.48
C LEU A 64 -20.34 14.32 6.81
N GLY A 65 -19.51 15.22 7.33
CA GLY A 65 -19.72 15.88 8.62
C GLY A 65 -18.98 15.23 9.79
N TRP A 66 -19.09 15.89 10.93
CA TRP A 66 -18.33 15.54 12.13
C TRP A 66 -18.71 14.20 12.77
N VAL A 67 -19.93 13.72 12.55
CA VAL A 67 -20.37 12.42 13.12
C VAL A 67 -20.18 11.31 12.10
N ILE A 68 -20.74 11.49 10.90
CA ILE A 68 -20.74 10.44 9.87
C ILE A 68 -19.33 10.19 9.34
N GLY A 69 -18.52 11.24 9.13
CA GLY A 69 -17.15 11.11 8.62
C GLY A 69 -16.29 10.18 9.50
N PRO A 70 -16.08 10.51 10.79
CA PRO A 70 -15.34 9.64 11.70
C PRO A 70 -15.96 8.25 11.90
N ALA A 71 -17.29 8.14 11.94
CA ALA A 71 -17.95 6.83 12.04
C ALA A 71 -17.63 5.93 10.83
N VAL A 72 -17.64 6.49 9.63
CA VAL A 72 -17.27 5.77 8.40
C VAL A 72 -15.78 5.40 8.41
N LEU A 73 -14.88 6.29 8.84
CA LEU A 73 -13.45 5.98 8.98
C LEU A 73 -13.24 4.77 9.92
N VAL A 74 -13.89 4.76 11.08
CA VAL A 74 -13.82 3.64 12.03
C VAL A 74 -14.38 2.36 11.41
N ALA A 75 -15.52 2.44 10.72
CA ALA A 75 -16.12 1.27 10.07
C ALA A 75 -15.18 0.66 9.01
N PHE A 76 -14.61 1.48 8.12
CA PHE A 76 -13.64 1.01 7.12
C PHE A 76 -12.36 0.48 7.78
N SER A 77 -11.89 1.10 8.87
CA SER A 77 -10.75 0.59 9.63
C SER A 77 -11.02 -0.81 10.20
N VAL A 78 -12.20 -1.05 10.77
CA VAL A 78 -12.58 -2.38 11.31
C VAL A 78 -12.70 -3.41 10.20
N ILE A 79 -13.34 -3.04 9.08
CA ILE A 79 -13.47 -3.93 7.90
C ILE A 79 -12.09 -4.31 7.38
N THR A 80 -11.20 -3.33 7.20
CA THR A 80 -9.85 -3.58 6.70
C THR A 80 -9.03 -4.42 7.68
N TRP A 81 -9.11 -4.17 8.98
CA TRP A 81 -8.45 -4.99 10.00
C TRP A 81 -8.94 -6.44 9.97
N PHE A 82 -10.26 -6.65 9.88
CA PHE A 82 -10.86 -7.98 9.79
C PHE A 82 -10.40 -8.71 8.52
N CYS A 83 -10.47 -8.06 7.36
CA CYS A 83 -9.98 -8.60 6.09
C CYS A 83 -8.49 -8.95 6.17
N SER A 84 -7.66 -8.05 6.68
CA SER A 84 -6.22 -8.27 6.87
C SER A 84 -5.92 -9.46 7.77
N SER A 85 -6.70 -9.67 8.82
CA SER A 85 -6.56 -10.82 9.72
C SER A 85 -6.88 -12.13 9.01
N LEU A 86 -7.99 -12.18 8.25
CA LEU A 86 -8.32 -13.37 7.44
C LEU A 86 -7.26 -13.69 6.39
N LEU A 87 -6.71 -12.67 5.73
CA LEU A 87 -5.63 -12.86 4.76
C LEU A 87 -4.36 -13.38 5.43
N ALA A 88 -4.04 -12.87 6.62
CA ALA A 88 -2.90 -13.32 7.42
C ALA A 88 -3.05 -14.79 7.83
N ASP A 89 -4.26 -15.24 8.19
CA ASP A 89 -4.51 -16.64 8.54
C ASP A 89 -4.48 -17.57 7.32
N CYS A 90 -4.89 -17.07 6.15
CA CYS A 90 -4.94 -17.84 4.90
C CYS A 90 -3.60 -17.95 4.15
N TYR A 91 -2.50 -17.43 4.73
CA TYR A 91 -1.18 -17.44 4.08
C TYR A 91 -0.62 -18.85 3.88
N ARG A 92 -1.08 -19.84 4.65
CA ARG A 92 -0.66 -21.26 4.59
C ARG A 92 -1.89 -22.16 4.49
N SER A 93 -1.90 -23.09 3.52
CA SER A 93 -3.05 -23.98 3.25
C SER A 93 -2.57 -25.34 2.74
N PRO A 94 -3.17 -26.49 3.11
CA PRO A 94 -4.44 -26.68 3.84
C PRO A 94 -4.36 -26.68 5.38
N ASP A 95 -3.16 -26.66 5.95
CA ASP A 95 -2.93 -26.58 7.40
C ASP A 95 -2.18 -25.28 7.75
N PRO A 96 -2.55 -24.54 8.82
CA PRO A 96 -1.88 -23.29 9.23
C PRO A 96 -0.39 -23.46 9.56
N VAL A 97 0.02 -24.66 9.98
CA VAL A 97 1.38 -24.99 10.42
C VAL A 97 2.15 -25.75 9.34
N HIS A 98 1.51 -26.73 8.69
CA HIS A 98 2.18 -27.62 7.72
C HIS A 98 1.81 -27.38 6.25
N GLY A 99 0.86 -26.47 5.97
CA GLY A 99 0.38 -26.21 4.61
C GLY A 99 1.44 -25.60 3.69
N LYS A 100 1.16 -25.54 2.39
CA LYS A 100 2.00 -24.81 1.44
C LYS A 100 1.78 -23.30 1.63
N ARG A 101 2.87 -22.53 1.66
CA ARG A 101 2.81 -21.06 1.75
C ARG A 101 2.35 -20.46 0.43
N ASN A 102 1.39 -19.54 0.50
CA ASN A 102 0.92 -18.74 -0.61
C ASN A 102 1.57 -17.36 -0.54
N TYR A 103 2.27 -16.95 -1.60
CA TYR A 103 3.03 -15.68 -1.61
C TYR A 103 2.26 -14.52 -2.21
N THR A 104 1.15 -14.81 -2.88
CA THR A 104 0.31 -13.79 -3.51
C THR A 104 -1.13 -14.03 -3.13
N TYR A 105 -1.92 -12.96 -3.11
CA TYR A 105 -3.36 -13.02 -2.85
C TYR A 105 -4.04 -14.03 -3.77
N GLY A 106 -3.69 -14.00 -5.06
CA GLY A 106 -4.21 -14.94 -6.04
C GLY A 106 -3.92 -16.40 -5.71
N GLN A 107 -2.72 -16.73 -5.21
CA GLN A 107 -2.39 -18.09 -4.80
C GLN A 107 -3.20 -18.52 -3.57
N ALA A 108 -3.36 -17.64 -2.58
CA ALA A 108 -4.14 -17.92 -1.38
C ALA A 108 -5.62 -18.16 -1.69
N VAL A 109 -6.22 -17.33 -2.56
CA VAL A 109 -7.62 -17.52 -3.00
C VAL A 109 -7.75 -18.81 -3.82
N ARG A 110 -6.80 -19.11 -4.71
CA ARG A 110 -6.85 -20.34 -5.51
C ARG A 110 -6.77 -21.60 -4.65
N ALA A 111 -5.90 -21.59 -3.63
CA ALA A 111 -5.69 -22.72 -2.72
C ALA A 111 -6.91 -22.98 -1.83
N ASN A 112 -7.58 -21.93 -1.33
CA ASN A 112 -8.67 -22.07 -0.37
C ASN A 112 -10.08 -22.06 -1.00
N LEU A 113 -10.30 -21.29 -2.07
CA LEU A 113 -11.63 -21.04 -2.65
C LEU A 113 -11.83 -21.66 -4.05
N GLY A 114 -10.78 -22.24 -4.63
CA GLY A 114 -10.82 -22.87 -5.96
C GLY A 114 -10.74 -21.90 -7.13
N VAL A 115 -10.73 -22.45 -8.35
CA VAL A 115 -10.36 -21.71 -9.58
C VAL A 115 -11.39 -20.66 -10.01
N SER A 116 -12.69 -20.92 -9.84
CA SER A 116 -13.74 -19.96 -10.25
C SER A 116 -13.73 -18.69 -9.39
N LYS A 117 -13.65 -18.84 -8.07
CA LYS A 117 -13.61 -17.70 -7.14
C LYS A 117 -12.30 -16.93 -7.25
N TYR A 118 -11.18 -17.63 -7.49
CA TYR A 118 -9.90 -17.02 -7.83
C TYR A 118 -10.02 -16.05 -9.02
N ARG A 119 -10.69 -16.45 -10.12
CA ARG A 119 -10.84 -15.57 -11.30
C ARG A 119 -11.60 -14.29 -10.96
N LEU A 120 -12.68 -14.38 -10.18
CA LEU A 120 -13.47 -13.21 -9.78
C LEU A 120 -12.69 -12.29 -8.82
N CYS A 121 -12.04 -12.86 -7.80
CA CYS A 121 -11.24 -12.10 -6.83
C CYS A 121 -10.01 -11.46 -7.47
N SER A 122 -9.35 -12.17 -8.40
CA SER A 122 -8.21 -11.63 -9.15
C SER A 122 -8.65 -10.49 -10.07
N LEU A 123 -9.81 -10.61 -10.75
CA LEU A 123 -10.37 -9.50 -11.52
C LEU A 123 -10.64 -8.27 -10.64
N ALA A 124 -11.28 -8.44 -9.49
CA ALA A 124 -11.53 -7.34 -8.55
C ALA A 124 -10.23 -6.70 -8.04
N GLN A 125 -9.21 -7.51 -7.72
CA GLN A 125 -7.89 -7.03 -7.31
C GLN A 125 -7.21 -6.20 -8.42
N TYR A 126 -7.24 -6.66 -9.67
CA TYR A 126 -6.65 -5.93 -10.79
C TYR A 126 -7.37 -4.60 -11.05
N VAL A 127 -8.70 -4.59 -11.03
CA VAL A 127 -9.49 -3.35 -11.17
C VAL A 127 -9.13 -2.35 -10.08
N ASN A 128 -9.00 -2.81 -8.83
CA ASN A 128 -8.59 -1.98 -7.71
C ASN A 128 -7.17 -1.42 -7.92
N LEU A 129 -6.19 -2.25 -8.29
CA LEU A 129 -4.81 -1.82 -8.52
C LEU A 129 -4.68 -0.79 -9.66
N VAL A 130 -5.46 -0.96 -10.73
CA VAL A 130 -5.57 0.03 -11.82
C VAL A 130 -6.17 1.33 -11.30
N GLY A 131 -7.27 1.27 -10.55
CA GLY A 131 -7.90 2.45 -9.94
C GLY A 131 -6.95 3.21 -9.02
N VAL A 132 -6.21 2.48 -8.19
CA VAL A 132 -5.17 3.04 -7.32
C VAL A 132 -4.11 3.76 -8.16
N THR A 133 -3.59 3.12 -9.19
CA THR A 133 -2.57 3.70 -10.06
C THR A 133 -3.05 5.00 -10.72
N ILE A 134 -4.29 5.04 -11.22
CA ILE A 134 -4.90 6.24 -11.78
C ILE A 134 -5.00 7.35 -10.72
N GLY A 135 -5.48 7.02 -9.52
CA GLY A 135 -5.60 7.98 -8.41
C GLY A 135 -4.26 8.60 -8.01
N TYR A 136 -3.20 7.78 -7.92
CA TYR A 136 -1.84 8.28 -7.68
C TYR A 136 -1.34 9.18 -8.81
N THR A 137 -1.60 8.83 -10.08
CA THR A 137 -1.18 9.66 -11.22
C THR A 137 -1.86 11.02 -11.24
N ILE A 138 -3.17 11.06 -11.01
CA ILE A 138 -3.93 12.32 -10.94
C ILE A 138 -3.44 13.17 -9.76
N THR A 139 -3.30 12.57 -8.58
CA THR A 139 -2.89 13.28 -7.36
C THR A 139 -1.48 13.87 -7.50
N THR A 140 -0.54 13.10 -8.07
CA THR A 140 0.80 13.59 -8.33
C THR A 140 0.80 14.74 -9.33
N ALA A 141 0.02 14.64 -10.40
CA ALA A 141 -0.07 15.70 -11.40
C ALA A 141 -0.60 17.02 -10.82
N ILE A 142 -1.69 16.97 -10.04
CA ILE A 142 -2.23 18.14 -9.34
C ILE A 142 -1.19 18.74 -8.39
N SER A 143 -0.45 17.89 -7.67
CA SER A 143 0.58 18.32 -6.73
C SER A 143 1.75 19.02 -7.44
N MET A 144 2.24 18.46 -8.55
CA MET A 144 3.30 19.07 -9.36
C MET A 144 2.85 20.40 -9.96
N GLY A 145 1.62 20.47 -10.48
CA GLY A 145 1.04 21.72 -10.98
C GLY A 145 0.92 22.79 -9.90
N ALA A 146 0.54 22.42 -8.68
CA ALA A 146 0.49 23.32 -7.53
C ALA A 146 1.88 23.85 -7.14
N ILE A 147 2.91 22.99 -7.14
CA ILE A 147 4.30 23.39 -6.88
C ILE A 147 4.80 24.35 -7.98
N GLY A 148 4.57 24.02 -9.25
CA GLY A 148 4.94 24.87 -10.38
C GLY A 148 4.30 26.25 -10.29
N ARG A 149 3.01 26.31 -9.94
CA ARG A 149 2.28 27.56 -9.73
C ARG A 149 2.83 28.37 -8.56
N SER A 150 3.14 27.71 -7.43
CA SER A 150 3.75 28.36 -6.27
C SER A 150 5.11 28.98 -6.60
N ASN A 151 5.97 28.25 -7.31
CA ASN A 151 7.28 28.75 -7.76
C ASN A 151 7.14 29.94 -8.73
N CYS A 152 6.16 29.87 -9.64
CA CYS A 152 5.87 30.95 -10.57
C CYS A 152 5.42 32.23 -9.83
N PHE A 153 4.51 32.12 -8.86
CA PHE A 153 4.09 33.27 -8.05
C PHE A 153 5.23 33.88 -7.23
N HIS A 154 6.13 33.05 -6.70
CA HIS A 154 7.29 33.54 -5.95
C HIS A 154 8.27 34.32 -6.84
N ARG A 155 8.41 33.93 -8.12
CA ARG A 155 9.33 34.57 -9.06
C ARG A 155 8.75 35.80 -9.77
N ASN A 156 7.49 35.73 -10.19
CA ASN A 156 6.85 36.72 -11.05
C ASN A 156 5.83 37.61 -10.32
N GLY A 157 5.60 37.37 -9.02
CA GLY A 157 4.61 38.06 -8.21
C GLY A 157 3.21 37.42 -8.29
N HIS A 158 2.38 37.70 -7.28
CA HIS A 158 1.03 37.11 -7.14
C HIS A 158 0.04 37.47 -8.25
N ASN A 159 0.34 38.48 -9.08
CA ASN A 159 -0.49 38.94 -10.18
C ASN A 159 -0.13 38.31 -11.54
N ALA A 160 0.86 37.41 -11.59
CA ALA A 160 1.27 36.75 -12.83
C ALA A 160 0.27 35.65 -13.25
N ALA A 161 0.00 35.55 -14.55
CA ALA A 161 -0.77 34.45 -15.13
C ALA A 161 0.07 33.16 -15.13
N CYS A 162 0.05 32.44 -14.00
CA CYS A 162 0.74 31.17 -13.83
C CYS A 162 -0.26 30.03 -14.10
N GLU A 163 -0.24 29.49 -15.31
CA GLU A 163 -0.99 28.28 -15.66
C GLU A 163 -0.10 27.03 -15.50
N ALA A 164 -0.68 25.98 -14.93
CA ALA A 164 -0.06 24.66 -14.84
C ALA A 164 -0.94 23.66 -15.61
N SER A 165 -0.30 22.85 -16.46
CA SER A 165 -0.98 21.84 -17.27
C SER A 165 -0.92 20.48 -16.58
N ASN A 166 -2.03 20.08 -15.96
CA ASN A 166 -2.15 18.77 -15.32
C ASN A 166 -1.84 17.62 -16.31
N THR A 167 -2.18 17.75 -17.59
CA THR A 167 -1.92 16.73 -18.61
C THR A 167 -0.42 16.53 -18.84
N THR A 168 0.35 17.62 -18.86
CA THR A 168 1.80 17.56 -19.01
C THR A 168 2.44 16.89 -17.80
N ASP A 169 1.98 17.24 -16.61
CA ASP A 169 2.42 16.64 -15.35
C ASP A 169 2.10 15.14 -15.27
N MET A 170 0.92 14.72 -15.74
CA MET A 170 0.55 13.30 -15.83
C MET A 170 1.50 12.51 -16.76
N ILE A 171 1.84 13.07 -17.92
CA ILE A 171 2.77 12.42 -18.88
C ILE A 171 4.17 12.29 -18.28
N ILE A 172 4.66 13.35 -17.62
CA ILE A 172 5.97 13.34 -16.96
C ILE A 172 6.01 12.27 -15.87
N PHE A 173 4.98 12.20 -15.02
CA PHE A 173 4.91 11.21 -13.97
C PHE A 173 4.83 9.78 -14.52
N ALA A 174 4.04 9.55 -15.57
CA ALA A 174 3.95 8.25 -16.23
C ALA A 174 5.31 7.81 -16.83
N ALA A 175 6.06 8.73 -17.43
CA ALA A 175 7.41 8.43 -17.94
C ALA A 175 8.36 8.02 -16.80
N ILE A 176 8.33 8.72 -15.67
CA ILE A 176 9.12 8.37 -14.47
C ILE A 176 8.71 6.98 -13.94
N GLN A 177 7.42 6.66 -13.89
CA GLN A 177 6.93 5.33 -13.47
C GLN A 177 7.44 4.22 -14.39
N ILE A 178 7.46 4.44 -15.72
CA ILE A 178 8.01 3.47 -16.68
C ILE A 178 9.51 3.26 -16.44
N LEU A 179 10.28 4.33 -16.18
CA LEU A 179 11.71 4.21 -15.89
C LEU A 179 11.96 3.48 -14.56
N LEU A 180 11.20 3.80 -13.51
CA LEU A 180 11.32 3.16 -12.21
C LEU A 180 10.91 1.68 -12.25
N SER A 181 9.95 1.29 -13.09
CA SER A 181 9.55 -0.12 -13.26
C SER A 181 10.64 -0.98 -13.91
N GLN A 182 11.65 -0.38 -14.54
CA GLN A 182 12.80 -1.10 -15.08
C GLN A 182 13.83 -1.48 -14.01
N LEU A 183 13.72 -1.01 -12.76
CA LEU A 183 14.65 -1.32 -11.69
C LEU A 183 14.30 -2.69 -11.06
N PRO A 184 15.11 -3.75 -11.29
CA PRO A 184 14.73 -5.12 -10.91
C PRO A 184 14.96 -5.45 -9.43
N ASN A 185 15.47 -4.51 -8.62
CA ASN A 185 15.99 -4.84 -7.29
C ASN A 185 15.42 -3.93 -6.18
N PHE A 186 14.41 -4.46 -5.48
CA PHE A 186 13.72 -3.81 -4.35
C PHE A 186 14.65 -3.44 -3.19
N HIS A 187 15.79 -4.14 -3.03
CA HIS A 187 16.77 -3.82 -2.00
C HIS A 187 17.39 -2.42 -2.13
N LYS A 188 17.39 -1.83 -3.34
CA LYS A 188 17.88 -0.46 -3.56
C LYS A 188 16.84 0.62 -3.31
N ILE A 189 15.62 0.25 -2.90
CA ILE A 189 14.46 1.14 -2.87
C ILE A 189 14.02 1.46 -1.42
N TRP A 190 14.67 0.91 -0.40
CA TRP A 190 14.29 1.17 1.01
C TRP A 190 14.22 2.67 1.34
N TRP A 191 15.10 3.47 0.73
CA TRP A 191 15.17 4.92 0.97
C TRP A 191 13.89 5.63 0.51
N LEU A 192 13.15 5.09 -0.48
CA LEU A 192 11.85 5.63 -0.87
C LEU A 192 10.82 5.48 0.25
N SER A 193 10.83 4.36 0.99
CA SER A 193 9.95 4.21 2.15
C SER A 193 10.28 5.21 3.25
N ILE A 194 11.56 5.52 3.48
CA ILE A 194 11.97 6.56 4.44
C ILE A 194 11.48 7.95 3.98
N VAL A 195 11.69 8.30 2.71
CA VAL A 195 11.21 9.57 2.15
C VAL A 195 9.69 9.66 2.24
N ALA A 196 8.96 8.59 1.90
CA ALA A 196 7.51 8.53 2.02
C ALA A 196 7.06 8.77 3.48
N ALA A 197 7.70 8.13 4.46
CA ALA A 197 7.40 8.34 5.87
C ALA A 197 7.68 9.79 6.34
N VAL A 198 8.79 10.39 5.92
CA VAL A 198 9.11 11.79 6.24
C VAL A 198 8.10 12.75 5.63
N MET A 199 7.79 12.58 4.33
CA MET A 199 6.78 13.40 3.64
C MET A 199 5.41 13.27 4.30
N SER A 200 5.06 12.07 4.73
CA SER A 200 3.84 11.75 5.47
C SER A 200 3.70 12.57 6.75
N LEU A 201 4.72 12.52 7.60
CA LEU A 201 4.76 13.29 8.84
C LEU A 201 4.75 14.80 8.57
N ALA A 202 5.46 15.25 7.53
CA ALA A 202 5.54 16.65 7.17
C ALA A 202 4.16 17.21 6.77
N TYR A 203 3.45 16.58 5.82
CA TYR A 203 2.17 17.11 5.38
C TYR A 203 1.09 17.01 6.48
N SER A 204 1.10 15.94 7.29
CA SER A 204 0.18 15.83 8.43
C SER A 204 0.43 16.94 9.46
N SER A 205 1.69 17.24 9.76
CA SER A 205 2.06 18.32 10.69
C SER A 205 1.67 19.69 10.15
N ILE A 206 1.88 19.95 8.85
CA ILE A 206 1.46 21.19 8.19
C ILE A 206 -0.07 21.32 8.23
N GLY A 207 -0.81 20.27 7.88
CA GLY A 207 -2.27 20.26 7.92
C GLY A 207 -2.82 20.53 9.33
N LEU A 208 -2.22 19.91 10.35
CA LEU A 208 -2.57 20.15 11.75
C LEU A 208 -2.25 21.60 12.17
N GLY A 209 -1.05 22.09 11.86
CA GLY A 209 -0.61 23.45 12.19
C GLY A 209 -1.49 24.53 11.56
N LEU A 210 -1.82 24.39 10.27
CA LEU A 210 -2.74 25.30 9.57
C LEU A 210 -4.15 25.26 10.17
N SER A 211 -4.63 24.08 10.57
CA SER A 211 -5.93 23.92 11.23
C SER A 211 -5.97 24.62 12.59
N ILE A 212 -4.93 24.43 13.42
CA ILE A 212 -4.79 25.09 14.72
C ILE A 212 -4.71 26.62 14.54
N ALA A 213 -3.89 27.09 13.61
CA ALA A 213 -3.75 28.52 13.31
C ALA A 213 -5.08 29.15 12.88
N LYS A 214 -5.88 28.43 12.09
CA LYS A 214 -7.20 28.89 11.65
C LYS A 214 -8.18 29.05 12.81
N ILE A 215 -8.18 28.11 13.76
CA ILE A 215 -9.02 28.12 14.95
C ILE A 215 -8.57 29.24 15.91
N ALA A 216 -7.26 29.35 16.16
CA ALA A 216 -6.68 30.37 17.02
C ALA A 216 -6.90 31.80 16.47
N GLY A 217 -6.95 31.95 15.14
CA GLY A 217 -7.27 33.21 14.46
C GLY A 217 -8.73 33.67 14.57
N GLY A 218 -9.56 33.02 15.39
CA GLY A 218 -10.92 33.45 15.71
C GLY A 218 -11.96 33.17 14.63
N VAL A 219 -11.59 32.48 13.54
CA VAL A 219 -12.55 32.08 12.50
C VAL A 219 -13.42 30.95 13.05
N HIS A 220 -14.64 31.31 13.48
CA HIS A 220 -15.67 30.35 13.87
C HIS A 220 -16.25 29.67 12.61
N SER A 221 -15.53 28.67 12.11
CA SER A 221 -16.06 27.78 11.08
C SER A 221 -17.22 26.98 11.66
N LYS A 222 -18.42 27.16 11.11
CA LYS A 222 -19.58 26.35 11.49
C LYS A 222 -19.31 24.90 11.08
N THR A 223 -19.15 24.02 12.06
CA THR A 223 -19.12 22.58 11.82
C THR A 223 -20.55 22.07 11.67
N THR A 224 -20.76 21.14 10.75
CA THR A 224 -22.08 20.56 10.49
C THR A 224 -22.08 19.09 10.86
N LEU A 225 -23.18 18.66 11.48
CA LEU A 225 -23.35 17.27 11.94
C LEU A 225 -23.37 16.28 10.75
N THR A 226 -24.01 16.69 9.65
CA THR A 226 -24.24 15.91 8.43
C THR A 226 -23.46 16.42 7.22
N GLY A 227 -22.38 17.16 7.46
CA GLY A 227 -21.51 17.69 6.41
C GLY A 227 -22.17 18.78 5.58
N VAL A 228 -21.90 18.82 4.28
CA VAL A 228 -22.41 19.88 3.41
C VAL A 228 -23.95 19.92 3.45
N THR A 229 -24.51 21.10 3.70
CA THR A 229 -25.95 21.34 3.77
C THR A 229 -26.52 21.64 2.39
N VAL A 230 -27.70 21.10 2.08
CA VAL A 230 -28.44 21.51 0.89
C VAL A 230 -28.83 22.98 1.06
N GLY A 231 -28.51 23.79 0.07
CA GLY A 231 -28.65 25.25 0.13
C GLY A 231 -28.57 25.86 -1.26
N VAL A 232 -28.41 27.19 -1.34
CA VAL A 232 -28.37 27.93 -2.61
C VAL A 232 -27.22 27.44 -3.51
N ASP A 233 -26.11 27.00 -2.91
CA ASP A 233 -24.91 26.56 -3.63
C ASP A 233 -24.84 25.04 -3.88
N VAL A 234 -25.72 24.23 -3.27
CA VAL A 234 -25.65 22.76 -3.33
C VAL A 234 -27.04 22.14 -3.41
N SER A 235 -27.33 21.49 -4.54
CA SER A 235 -28.57 20.73 -4.75
C SER A 235 -28.59 19.41 -3.97
N ALA A 236 -29.77 18.81 -3.83
CA ALA A 236 -29.91 17.50 -3.19
C ALA A 236 -29.16 16.38 -3.93
N SER A 237 -29.17 16.40 -5.28
CA SER A 237 -28.44 15.43 -6.10
C SER A 237 -26.93 15.59 -5.97
N GLU A 238 -26.44 16.83 -5.93
CA GLU A 238 -25.03 17.13 -5.74
C GLU A 238 -24.54 16.67 -4.35
N LYS A 239 -25.36 16.87 -3.31
CA LYS A 239 -25.06 16.35 -1.97
C LYS A 239 -24.93 14.82 -1.97
N ILE A 240 -25.84 14.12 -2.64
CA ILE A 240 -25.80 12.65 -2.74
C ILE A 240 -24.53 12.21 -3.47
N TRP A 241 -24.20 12.85 -4.60
CA TRP A 241 -23.00 12.54 -5.37
C TRP A 241 -21.72 12.76 -4.57
N ARG A 242 -21.60 13.91 -3.89
CA ARG A 242 -20.46 14.20 -2.99
C ARG A 242 -20.36 13.21 -1.84
N THR A 243 -21.49 12.74 -1.32
CA THR A 243 -21.51 11.69 -0.29
C THR A 243 -20.94 10.39 -0.83
N PHE A 244 -21.36 9.93 -2.01
CA PHE A 244 -20.79 8.73 -2.63
C PHE A 244 -19.31 8.89 -2.97
N GLN A 245 -18.90 10.06 -3.47
CA GLN A 245 -17.50 10.36 -3.75
C GLN A 245 -16.67 10.29 -2.47
N SER A 246 -17.16 10.89 -1.37
CA SER A 246 -16.47 10.84 -0.08
C SER A 246 -16.36 9.42 0.50
N LEU A 247 -17.37 8.57 0.32
CA LEU A 247 -17.31 7.16 0.70
C LEU A 247 -16.27 6.40 -0.15
N GLY A 248 -16.21 6.70 -1.45
CA GLY A 248 -15.20 6.16 -2.36
C GLY A 248 -13.78 6.57 -2.00
N ASP A 249 -13.57 7.85 -1.66
CA ASP A 249 -12.28 8.38 -1.22
C ASP A 249 -11.81 7.71 0.08
N ILE A 250 -12.71 7.50 1.04
CA ILE A 250 -12.40 6.76 2.27
C ILE A 250 -12.07 5.31 1.93
N ALA A 251 -12.89 4.63 1.13
CA ALA A 251 -12.64 3.24 0.74
C ALA A 251 -11.27 3.08 0.05
N PHE A 252 -10.91 4.03 -0.82
CA PHE A 252 -9.63 4.07 -1.50
C PHE A 252 -8.46 4.20 -0.52
N ALA A 253 -8.57 5.05 0.51
CA ALA A 253 -7.55 5.22 1.54
C ALA A 253 -7.29 3.93 2.35
N TYR A 254 -8.28 3.03 2.47
CA TYR A 254 -8.19 1.78 3.21
C TYR A 254 -7.89 0.53 2.34
N SER A 255 -7.56 0.71 1.06
CA SER A 255 -7.43 -0.37 0.06
C SER A 255 -6.12 -1.20 0.14
N TYR A 256 -5.29 -1.01 1.18
CA TYR A 256 -3.96 -1.62 1.28
C TYR A 256 -3.96 -3.13 1.61
N SER A 257 -5.06 -3.68 2.12
CA SER A 257 -5.16 -5.08 2.57
C SER A 257 -4.78 -6.09 1.49
N ASN A 258 -5.03 -5.77 0.21
CA ASN A 258 -4.67 -6.65 -0.92
C ASN A 258 -3.15 -6.76 -1.13
N VAL A 259 -2.42 -5.69 -0.82
CA VAL A 259 -0.95 -5.64 -0.92
C VAL A 259 -0.32 -6.25 0.33
N LEU A 260 -1.07 -6.34 1.43
CA LEU A 260 -0.59 -6.86 2.70
C LEU A 260 -0.04 -8.28 2.58
N ILE A 261 -0.65 -9.19 1.82
CA ILE A 261 -0.17 -10.57 1.70
C ILE A 261 1.15 -10.69 0.92
N GLU A 262 1.42 -9.73 0.03
CA GLU A 262 2.68 -9.64 -0.72
C GLU A 262 3.78 -8.97 0.13
N ILE A 263 3.40 -8.08 1.05
CA ILE A 263 4.29 -7.42 2.03
C ILE A 263 4.54 -8.32 3.25
N GLN A 264 3.57 -9.16 3.66
CA GLN A 264 3.63 -10.07 4.79
C GLN A 264 4.55 -11.24 4.48
N VAL A 265 5.83 -10.90 4.56
CA VAL A 265 6.92 -11.80 4.37
C VAL A 265 7.39 -12.36 5.73
N ILE A 266 6.95 -11.82 6.88
CA ILE A 266 7.57 -12.10 8.18
C ILE A 266 6.54 -12.48 9.26
N ASN A 267 6.61 -13.72 9.75
CA ASN A 267 6.89 -14.06 11.15
C ASN A 267 6.93 -15.59 11.34
N THR A 268 8.09 -16.21 11.08
CA THR A 268 8.41 -17.52 11.63
C THR A 268 9.19 -17.32 12.92
N ARG A 269 8.47 -17.08 14.02
CA ARG A 269 8.93 -17.52 15.34
C ARG A 269 7.80 -18.28 16.00
N HIS A 270 8.07 -19.57 16.20
CA HIS A 270 7.36 -20.51 17.07
C HIS A 270 6.34 -19.89 18.01
N THR A 271 5.06 -19.97 17.64
CA THR A 271 3.92 -20.37 18.47
C THR A 271 2.68 -20.28 17.58
N GLY A 272 1.87 -21.34 17.56
CA GLY A 272 0.70 -21.49 16.69
C GLY A 272 -0.47 -20.56 17.01
N TYR A 273 -0.24 -19.28 17.25
CA TYR A 273 -1.28 -18.27 17.45
C TYR A 273 -0.81 -16.94 16.86
N CYS A 274 -1.34 -16.60 15.68
CA CYS A 274 -1.29 -15.25 15.15
C CYS A 274 -2.29 -14.39 15.94
N HIS A 275 -1.93 -14.03 17.18
CA HIS A 275 -2.66 -13.01 17.92
C HIS A 275 -2.06 -11.65 17.55
N ILE A 276 -2.75 -10.91 16.69
CA ILE A 276 -2.58 -9.46 16.54
C ILE A 276 -3.47 -8.84 17.62
N THR A 277 -2.87 -8.39 18.73
CA THR A 277 -3.50 -7.40 19.61
C THR A 277 -3.47 -6.02 18.97
#